data_AF-A0A7J6D5H6-F1
#
_entry.id   AF-A0A7J6D5H6-F1
#
_cell.length_a   1.000
_cell.length_b   1.000
_cell.length_c   1.000
_cell.angle_alpha   90.00
_cell.angle_beta   90.00
_cell.angle_gamma   90.00
#
_symmetry.space_group_name_H-M   'P 1'
#
loop_
_entity.id
_entity.type
_entity.pdbx_description
1 polymer ?
#
loop_
_entity_poly.entity_id
_entity_poly.type
_entity_poly.pdbx_seq_one_letter_code
_entity_poly.pdbx_strand_id
1 'polypeptide(L)'
;MLCEELAGLVLEDEVEYMDTSDRPWCWYYKAKCGVWHRVEDDPKGFMSSDDLERYYLRNPQGVITMTTTGGQFQINFAASTQVNLKTGKEKRIKRSFQTENGFRCKCDEISPSPPAHWKDVDPKKPYQLISLGKGGSEYQAVERFVRDNGLLHDPIISIKRIQNMDLWELFCRKKIQLMRIKGQSDIEEQMLFHGTDAKNVQSICTFNFNCRLSDKKRRGHVYGKGTYFAKHASFANKYSNTRQGTKVMLLARVIVGKYKTGHEDYCTPNDDQNENIHDSCVDNTLYPRVFVIFDSNQIYPEYVLEYHSN
;
A
#
# COMPACT_ATOMS: atom_id res chain seq x y z
N MET A 1 -56.16 -15.21 -48.24
CA MET A 1 -56.28 -16.67 -48.40
C MET A 1 -54.93 -17.15 -48.92
N LEU A 2 -54.08 -17.71 -48.05
CA LEU A 2 -54.03 -19.16 -47.71
C LEU A 2 -53.74 -19.98 -48.99
N CYS A 3 -52.77 -20.89 -49.09
CA CYS A 3 -51.92 -21.59 -48.13
C CYS A 3 -50.84 -22.38 -48.93
N GLU A 4 -49.69 -22.69 -48.29
CA GLU A 4 -48.92 -23.96 -48.35
C GLU A 4 -48.32 -24.44 -49.70
N GLU A 5 -47.15 -25.08 -49.83
CA GLU A 5 -46.35 -25.89 -48.89
C GLU A 5 -44.93 -26.21 -49.46
N LEU A 6 -43.94 -26.18 -48.57
CA LEU A 6 -42.74 -27.03 -48.38
C LEU A 6 -41.95 -27.69 -49.54
N ALA A 7 -40.62 -27.46 -49.53
CA ALA A 7 -39.53 -28.47 -49.40
C ALA A 7 -38.21 -27.89 -49.94
N GLY A 8 -37.03 -27.93 -49.31
CA GLY A 8 -36.60 -28.41 -47.99
C GLY A 8 -35.21 -27.81 -47.73
N LEU A 9 -35.00 -27.29 -46.52
CA LEU A 9 -33.70 -26.85 -46.02
C LEU A 9 -33.13 -28.00 -45.19
N VAL A 10 -32.01 -28.54 -45.64
CA VAL A 10 -31.18 -29.46 -44.85
C VAL A 10 -30.57 -28.62 -43.73
N LEU A 11 -30.97 -28.93 -42.49
CA LEU A 11 -30.31 -28.45 -41.29
C LEU A 11 -29.05 -29.30 -41.12
N GLU A 12 -27.89 -28.74 -41.43
CA GLU A 12 -26.63 -29.26 -40.93
C GLU A 12 -26.49 -28.79 -39.47
N ASP A 13 -26.48 -29.75 -38.55
CA ASP A 13 -26.20 -29.55 -37.13
C ASP A 13 -24.78 -28.98 -36.95
N GLU A 14 -24.65 -27.67 -36.84
CA GLU A 14 -23.46 -27.06 -36.25
C GLU A 14 -23.51 -27.27 -34.73
N VAL A 15 -22.91 -28.38 -34.29
CA VAL A 15 -22.49 -28.55 -32.91
C VAL A 15 -21.42 -27.50 -32.64
N GLU A 16 -21.78 -26.38 -32.02
CA GLU A 16 -20.81 -25.45 -31.44
C GLU A 16 -19.98 -26.23 -30.40
N TYR A 17 -18.77 -26.62 -30.80
CA TYR A 17 -17.75 -27.05 -29.85
C TYR A 17 -17.46 -25.86 -28.95
N MET A 18 -17.99 -25.89 -27.73
CA MET A 18 -17.54 -25.00 -26.66
C MET A 18 -16.04 -25.25 -26.47
N ASP A 19 -15.23 -24.32 -26.98
CA ASP A 19 -13.80 -24.24 -26.68
C ASP A 19 -13.68 -23.96 -25.18
N THR A 20 -13.49 -25.04 -24.41
CA THR A 20 -13.06 -25.00 -23.02
C THR A 20 -11.55 -24.84 -22.98
N SER A 21 -11.03 -23.82 -23.65
CA SER A 21 -9.64 -23.41 -23.48
C SER A 21 -9.48 -22.92 -22.04
N ASP A 22 -9.20 -23.89 -21.17
CA ASP A 22 -8.81 -23.74 -19.78
C ASP A 22 -7.82 -22.59 -19.68
N ARG A 23 -8.18 -21.54 -18.94
CA ARG A 23 -7.31 -20.38 -18.76
C ARG A 23 -5.95 -20.87 -18.24
N PRO A 24 -4.85 -20.72 -19.01
CA PRO A 24 -3.59 -21.33 -18.64
C PRO A 24 -3.06 -20.71 -17.34
N TRP A 25 -2.46 -21.54 -16.49
CA TRP A 25 -1.82 -21.09 -15.26
C TRP A 25 -0.54 -20.34 -15.61
N CYS A 26 -0.44 -19.09 -15.14
CA CYS A 26 0.75 -18.27 -15.32
C CYS A 26 1.58 -18.20 -14.05
N TRP A 27 2.88 -18.04 -14.24
CA TRP A 27 3.83 -17.84 -13.17
C TRP A 27 4.23 -16.37 -13.07
N TYR A 28 4.44 -15.92 -11.83
CA TYR A 28 4.76 -14.53 -11.52
C TYR A 28 5.92 -14.47 -10.53
N TYR A 29 6.71 -13.40 -10.58
CA TYR A 29 7.71 -13.05 -9.57
C TYR A 29 7.43 -11.69 -8.95
N LYS A 30 7.78 -11.51 -7.67
CA LYS A 30 7.66 -10.22 -6.99
C LYS A 30 8.85 -9.33 -7.37
N ALA A 31 8.60 -8.31 -8.16
CA ALA A 31 9.64 -7.37 -8.59
C ALA A 31 10.01 -6.39 -7.47
N LYS A 32 11.10 -5.63 -7.67
CA LYS A 32 11.56 -4.61 -6.71
C LYS A 32 10.53 -3.50 -6.45
N CYS A 33 9.64 -3.25 -7.41
CA CYS A 33 8.52 -2.31 -7.24
C CYS A 33 7.41 -2.85 -6.32
N GLY A 34 7.52 -4.08 -5.81
CA GLY A 34 6.54 -4.71 -4.93
C GLY A 34 5.38 -5.39 -5.66
N VAL A 35 5.26 -5.21 -6.97
CA VAL A 35 4.21 -5.80 -7.83
C VAL A 35 4.64 -7.18 -8.33
N TRP A 36 3.65 -8.02 -8.62
CA TRP A 36 3.85 -9.33 -9.26
C TRP A 36 3.92 -9.16 -10.78
N HIS A 37 5.08 -9.46 -11.36
CA HIS A 37 5.31 -9.44 -12.80
C HIS A 37 5.25 -10.86 -13.34
N ARG A 38 4.78 -11.05 -14.57
CA ARG A 38 4.86 -12.37 -15.18
C ARG A 38 6.31 -12.72 -15.47
N VAL A 39 6.61 -13.99 -15.45
CA VAL A 39 7.97 -14.49 -15.69
C VAL A 39 8.51 -14.12 -17.06
N GLU A 40 7.62 -14.02 -18.05
CA GLU A 40 7.93 -13.62 -19.43
C GLU A 40 8.32 -12.15 -19.55
N ASP A 41 7.95 -11.31 -18.58
CA ASP A 41 8.20 -9.87 -18.63
C ASP A 41 9.57 -9.49 -18.00
N ASP A 42 10.39 -10.45 -17.55
CA ASP A 42 11.75 -10.17 -17.07
C ASP A 42 12.73 -10.03 -18.25
N PRO A 43 13.38 -8.87 -18.43
CA PRO A 43 14.32 -8.63 -19.52
C PRO A 43 15.58 -9.51 -19.46
N LYS A 44 15.86 -10.16 -18.31
CA LYS A 44 16.95 -11.14 -18.16
C LYS A 44 16.48 -12.59 -18.35
N GLY A 45 15.23 -12.78 -18.78
CA GLY A 45 14.61 -13.99 -19.31
C GLY A 45 15.09 -15.30 -18.69
N PHE A 46 14.29 -15.87 -17.79
CA PHE A 46 14.69 -17.06 -17.04
C PHE A 46 13.97 -18.34 -17.45
N MET A 47 12.66 -18.31 -17.76
CA MET A 47 11.88 -19.47 -18.23
C MET A 47 10.45 -19.02 -18.60
N SER A 48 9.74 -19.76 -19.46
CA SER A 48 8.31 -19.52 -19.72
C SER A 48 7.42 -20.02 -18.58
N SER A 49 6.22 -19.45 -18.40
CA SER A 49 5.23 -19.98 -17.45
C SER A 49 4.91 -21.45 -17.72
N ASP A 50 4.84 -21.86 -18.99
CA ASP A 50 4.52 -23.24 -19.37
C ASP A 50 5.57 -24.23 -18.90
N ASP A 51 6.85 -23.85 -18.98
CA ASP A 51 7.93 -24.71 -18.51
C ASP A 51 7.93 -24.82 -16.98
N LEU A 52 7.73 -23.70 -16.26
CA LEU A 52 7.58 -23.73 -14.81
C LEU A 52 6.38 -24.56 -14.36
N GLU A 53 5.28 -24.46 -15.09
CA GLU A 53 4.07 -25.23 -14.83
C GLU A 53 4.32 -26.73 -15.03
N ARG A 54 5.02 -27.12 -16.10
CA ARG A 54 5.40 -28.53 -16.33
C ARG A 54 6.25 -29.10 -15.19
N TYR A 55 7.20 -28.33 -14.66
CA TYR A 55 8.02 -28.77 -13.52
C TYR A 55 7.20 -28.85 -12.23
N TYR A 56 6.37 -27.83 -11.98
CA TYR A 56 5.52 -27.79 -10.80
C TYR A 56 4.53 -28.96 -10.77
N LEU A 57 3.87 -29.27 -11.88
CA LEU A 57 2.91 -30.39 -11.95
C LEU A 57 3.56 -31.75 -11.70
N ARG A 58 4.85 -31.91 -12.03
CA ARG A 58 5.60 -33.14 -11.73
C ARG A 58 5.95 -33.26 -10.25
N ASN A 59 6.29 -32.15 -9.59
CA ASN A 59 6.61 -32.12 -8.17
C ASN A 59 6.33 -30.74 -7.55
N PRO A 60 5.14 -30.51 -6.98
CA PRO A 60 4.76 -29.23 -6.38
C PRO A 60 5.59 -28.82 -5.17
N GLN A 61 6.28 -29.78 -4.54
CA GLN A 61 7.18 -29.55 -3.40
C GLN A 61 8.66 -29.61 -3.82
N GLY A 62 8.92 -29.69 -5.13
CA GLY A 62 10.24 -29.90 -5.68
C GLY A 62 11.09 -28.64 -5.68
N VAL A 63 12.40 -28.87 -5.79
CA VAL A 63 13.40 -27.84 -6.06
C VAL A 63 14.03 -28.16 -7.40
N ILE A 64 14.08 -27.17 -8.29
CA ILE A 64 14.74 -27.30 -9.59
C ILE A 64 15.89 -26.32 -9.68
N THR A 65 16.96 -26.72 -10.36
CA THR A 65 18.11 -25.86 -10.65
C THR A 65 18.26 -25.72 -12.15
N MET A 66 18.46 -24.50 -12.62
CA MET A 66 18.51 -24.18 -14.04
C MET A 66 19.57 -23.15 -14.35
N THR A 67 20.15 -23.24 -15.55
CA THR A 67 21.20 -22.35 -16.02
C THR A 67 20.66 -21.57 -17.20
N THR A 68 20.71 -20.24 -17.12
CA THR A 68 20.27 -19.33 -18.18
C THR A 68 21.40 -18.34 -18.51
N THR A 69 21.20 -17.55 -19.56
CA THR A 69 22.13 -16.46 -19.94
C THR A 69 22.34 -15.45 -18.80
N GLY A 70 21.38 -15.33 -17.88
CA GLY A 70 21.44 -14.47 -16.70
C GLY A 70 22.10 -15.09 -15.46
N GLY A 71 22.54 -16.36 -15.52
CA GLY A 71 23.19 -17.09 -14.44
C GLY A 71 22.47 -18.38 -14.05
N GLN A 72 22.90 -18.99 -12.95
CA GLN A 72 22.29 -20.21 -12.41
C GLN A 72 21.27 -19.84 -11.32
N PHE A 73 20.08 -20.40 -11.42
CA PHE A 73 18.96 -20.13 -10.52
C PHE A 73 18.43 -21.44 -9.93
N GLN A 74 18.04 -21.37 -8.66
CA GLN A 74 17.32 -22.43 -7.98
C GLN A 74 15.91 -21.97 -7.67
N ILE A 75 14.91 -22.78 -8.01
CA ILE A 75 13.50 -22.52 -7.76
C ILE A 75 13.00 -23.57 -6.78
N ASN A 76 12.42 -23.11 -5.67
CA ASN A 76 11.80 -23.95 -4.67
C ASN A 76 10.29 -23.70 -4.70
N PHE A 77 9.53 -24.66 -5.20
CA PHE A 77 8.09 -24.53 -5.34
C PHE A 77 7.36 -24.54 -4.00
N ALA A 78 7.82 -25.36 -3.04
CA ALA A 78 7.28 -25.41 -1.68
C ALA A 78 7.42 -24.06 -0.96
N ALA A 79 8.61 -23.45 -1.07
CA ALA A 79 8.89 -22.15 -0.46
C ALA A 79 8.36 -20.97 -1.29
N SER A 80 7.96 -21.21 -2.55
CA SER A 80 7.58 -20.17 -3.51
C SER A 80 8.68 -19.11 -3.68
N THR A 81 9.92 -19.57 -3.84
CA THR A 81 11.11 -18.73 -3.99
C THR A 81 11.97 -19.10 -5.19
N GLN A 82 12.69 -18.10 -5.69
CA GLN A 82 13.73 -18.23 -6.70
C GLN A 82 14.99 -17.55 -6.16
N VAL A 83 16.12 -18.26 -6.19
CA VAL A 83 17.42 -17.74 -5.73
C VAL A 83 18.41 -17.75 -6.89
N ASN A 84 19.07 -16.63 -7.12
CA ASN A 84 20.22 -16.58 -8.02
C ASN A 84 21.47 -17.10 -7.28
N LEU A 85 21.98 -18.27 -7.67
CA LEU A 85 23.06 -18.96 -6.95
C LEU A 85 24.39 -18.20 -7.00
N LYS A 86 24.59 -17.32 -7.99
CA LYS A 86 25.80 -16.50 -8.11
C LYS A 86 25.79 -15.29 -7.18
N THR A 87 24.62 -14.70 -6.92
CA THR A 87 24.50 -13.44 -6.17
C THR A 87 23.82 -13.60 -4.80
N GLY A 88 23.26 -14.77 -4.51
CA GLY A 88 22.47 -15.04 -3.32
C GLY A 88 21.13 -14.29 -3.26
N LYS A 89 20.76 -13.54 -4.31
CA LYS A 89 19.52 -12.74 -4.31
C LYS A 89 18.30 -13.65 -4.47
N GLU A 90 17.38 -13.52 -3.54
CA GLU A 90 16.09 -14.21 -3.54
C GLU A 90 14.96 -13.32 -4.08
N LYS A 91 14.05 -13.93 -4.84
CA LYS A 91 12.76 -13.37 -5.25
C LYS A 91 11.65 -14.33 -4.83
N ARG A 92 10.48 -13.80 -4.49
CA ARG A 92 9.26 -14.59 -4.32
C ARG A 92 8.61 -14.88 -5.68
N ILE A 93 8.07 -16.07 -5.86
CA ILE A 93 7.31 -16.47 -7.04
C ILE A 93 5.90 -16.92 -6.65
N LYS A 94 4.96 -16.95 -7.60
CA LYS A 94 3.62 -17.53 -7.38
C LYS A 94 3.00 -18.00 -8.69
N ARG A 95 2.05 -18.92 -8.58
CA ARG A 95 1.20 -19.44 -9.66
C ARG A 95 -0.22 -18.83 -9.55
N SER A 96 -0.79 -18.37 -10.65
CA SER A 96 -2.15 -17.78 -10.68
C SER A 96 -2.77 -17.86 -12.07
N PHE A 97 -4.11 -17.85 -12.16
CA PHE A 97 -4.81 -17.76 -13.44
C PHE A 97 -4.52 -16.44 -14.17
N GLN A 98 -4.43 -16.52 -15.50
CA GLN A 98 -4.39 -15.35 -16.36
C GLN A 98 -5.76 -14.66 -16.34
N THR A 99 -5.82 -13.43 -15.84
CA THR A 99 -6.97 -12.55 -16.06
C THR A 99 -6.74 -11.77 -17.35
N GLU A 100 -7.80 -11.47 -18.12
CA GLU A 100 -7.70 -10.72 -19.39
C GLU A 100 -7.15 -9.28 -19.21
N ASN A 101 -7.10 -8.78 -17.97
CA ASN A 101 -6.40 -7.55 -17.57
C ASN A 101 -4.96 -7.80 -17.04
N GLY A 102 -4.35 -8.92 -17.43
CA GLY A 102 -3.12 -9.46 -16.85
C GLY A 102 -1.86 -8.66 -17.18
N PHE A 103 -1.50 -7.74 -16.28
CA PHE A 103 -0.14 -7.33 -15.92
C PHE A 103 0.95 -7.47 -17.00
N ARG A 104 0.86 -6.74 -18.13
CA ARG A 104 2.06 -6.34 -18.89
C ARG A 104 2.61 -5.06 -18.26
N CYS A 105 3.26 -5.19 -17.11
CA CYS A 105 3.95 -4.06 -16.51
C CYS A 105 5.33 -3.89 -17.17
N LYS A 106 5.39 -3.08 -18.24
CA LYS A 106 6.62 -2.34 -18.54
C LYS A 106 6.73 -1.26 -17.45
N CYS A 107 7.78 -1.35 -16.65
CA CYS A 107 7.91 -0.75 -15.32
C CYS A 107 7.94 0.80 -15.25
N ASP A 108 7.34 1.51 -16.21
CA ASP A 108 7.35 2.97 -16.26
C ASP A 108 5.97 3.63 -16.06
N GLU A 109 4.85 2.89 -16.15
CA GLU A 109 3.50 3.52 -16.12
C GLU A 109 2.37 2.68 -15.45
N ILE A 110 2.56 2.05 -14.29
CA ILE A 110 1.43 1.41 -13.57
C ILE A 110 1.27 1.97 -12.16
N SER A 111 0.11 2.58 -11.93
CA SER A 111 -0.43 2.97 -10.64
C SER A 111 -0.33 1.82 -9.63
N PRO A 112 0.09 2.07 -8.38
CA PRO A 112 0.24 1.02 -7.39
C PRO A 112 -1.09 0.28 -7.18
N SER A 113 -1.02 -1.04 -7.05
CA SER A 113 -2.21 -1.83 -6.74
C SER A 113 -2.76 -1.45 -5.36
N PRO A 114 -4.10 -1.46 -5.17
CA PRO A 114 -4.68 -1.30 -3.85
C PRO A 114 -4.15 -2.37 -2.88
N PRO A 115 -4.04 -2.06 -1.57
CA PRO A 115 -3.73 -3.06 -0.55
C PRO A 115 -4.70 -4.24 -0.58
N ALA A 116 -4.19 -5.45 -0.36
CA ALA A 116 -4.99 -6.68 -0.46
C ALA A 116 -6.16 -6.77 0.52
N HIS A 117 -6.13 -6.00 1.62
CA HIS A 117 -7.21 -5.96 2.61
C HIS A 117 -8.34 -4.98 2.24
N TRP A 118 -8.19 -4.20 1.16
CA TRP A 118 -9.23 -3.29 0.68
C TRP A 118 -10.42 -4.06 0.12
N LYS A 119 -11.61 -3.49 0.32
CA LYS A 119 -12.81 -3.88 -0.41
C LYS A 119 -12.81 -3.19 -1.76
N ASP A 120 -13.68 -3.64 -2.66
CA ASP A 120 -13.88 -3.02 -3.97
C ASP A 120 -14.00 -1.50 -3.84
N VAL A 121 -13.15 -0.81 -4.59
CA VAL A 121 -13.13 0.65 -4.65
C VAL A 121 -14.06 1.10 -5.76
N ASP A 122 -14.98 2.00 -5.43
CA ASP A 122 -15.82 2.69 -6.40
C ASP A 122 -15.00 3.85 -7.00
N PRO A 123 -14.59 3.76 -8.29
CA PRO A 123 -13.73 4.77 -8.92
C PRO A 123 -14.43 6.12 -9.10
N LYS A 124 -15.74 6.22 -8.84
CA LYS A 124 -16.50 7.48 -8.91
C LYS A 124 -16.44 8.29 -7.61
N LYS A 125 -15.97 7.70 -6.51
CA LYS A 125 -15.89 8.36 -5.21
C LYS A 125 -14.46 8.83 -4.93
N PRO A 126 -14.27 10.04 -4.37
CA PRO A 126 -12.94 10.52 -4.02
C PRO A 126 -12.31 9.68 -2.91
N TYR A 127 -13.13 9.11 -2.01
CA TYR A 127 -12.73 8.13 -1.02
C TYR A 127 -13.95 7.35 -0.50
N GLN A 128 -13.69 6.25 0.20
CA GLN A 128 -14.70 5.48 0.94
C GLN A 128 -14.24 5.25 2.38
N LEU A 129 -15.19 5.27 3.32
CA LEU A 129 -14.98 4.83 4.70
C LEU A 129 -15.61 3.46 4.90
N ILE A 130 -14.77 2.47 5.22
CA ILE A 130 -15.20 1.10 5.46
C ILE A 130 -15.18 0.86 6.97
N SER A 131 -16.35 0.80 7.60
CA SER A 131 -16.47 0.42 9.00
C SER A 131 -15.97 -1.01 9.20
N LEU A 132 -14.98 -1.18 10.07
CA LEU A 132 -14.44 -2.48 10.41
C LEU A 132 -15.29 -3.13 11.49
N GLY A 133 -15.57 -4.43 11.33
CA GLY A 133 -16.32 -5.21 12.32
C GLY A 133 -15.43 -5.58 13.51
N LYS A 134 -15.94 -5.45 14.75
CA LYS A 134 -15.18 -5.71 15.99
C LYS A 134 -14.57 -7.12 16.08
N GLY A 135 -15.20 -8.11 15.45
CA GLY A 135 -14.70 -9.48 15.38
C GLY A 135 -13.66 -9.73 14.28
N GLY A 136 -13.39 -8.76 13.41
CA GLY A 136 -12.43 -8.90 12.32
C GLY A 136 -10.98 -8.76 12.78
N SER A 137 -10.07 -9.50 12.16
CA SER A 137 -8.63 -9.49 12.48
C SER A 137 -8.00 -8.11 12.33
N GLU A 138 -8.41 -7.35 11.31
CA GLU A 138 -7.94 -5.98 11.07
C GLU A 138 -8.38 -5.02 12.18
N TYR A 139 -9.65 -5.06 12.59
CA TYR A 139 -10.14 -4.25 13.71
C TYR A 139 -9.34 -4.52 14.97
N GLN A 140 -9.18 -5.81 15.32
CA GLN A 140 -8.47 -6.23 16.53
C GLN A 140 -6.98 -5.84 16.48
N ALA A 141 -6.36 -5.89 15.30
CA ALA A 141 -4.98 -5.46 15.12
C ALA A 141 -4.83 -3.94 15.33
N VAL A 142 -5.71 -3.13 14.74
CA VAL A 142 -5.69 -1.67 14.91
C VAL A 142 -6.03 -1.29 16.36
N GLU A 143 -7.05 -1.89 16.97
CA GLU A 143 -7.40 -1.68 18.38
C GLU A 143 -6.23 -2.01 19.31
N ARG A 144 -5.57 -3.15 19.10
CA ARG A 144 -4.38 -3.55 19.86
C ARG A 144 -3.25 -2.54 19.67
N PHE A 145 -3.00 -2.09 18.44
CA PHE A 145 -2.00 -1.07 18.17
C PHE A 145 -2.31 0.25 18.89
N VAL A 146 -3.56 0.71 18.87
CA VAL A 146 -4.00 1.93 19.58
C VAL A 146 -3.78 1.80 21.09
N ARG A 147 -4.09 0.65 21.67
CA ARG A 147 -3.95 0.42 23.12
C ARG A 147 -2.49 0.22 23.54
N ASP A 148 -1.78 -0.71 22.89
CA ASP A 148 -0.48 -1.19 23.35
C ASP A 148 0.66 -0.29 22.87
N ASN A 149 0.61 0.18 21.61
CA ASN A 149 1.58 1.13 21.06
C ASN A 149 1.14 2.58 21.23
N GLY A 150 -0.16 2.85 21.06
CA GLY A 150 -0.72 4.19 21.19
C GLY A 150 -0.92 4.63 22.65
N LEU A 151 -0.88 3.70 23.61
CA LEU A 151 -1.08 3.95 25.04
C LEU A 151 -2.42 4.67 25.34
N LEU A 152 -3.41 4.47 24.48
CA LEU A 152 -4.76 5.02 24.65
C LEU A 152 -5.68 3.91 25.15
N HIS A 153 -6.16 4.04 26.38
CA HIS A 153 -7.03 3.05 27.03
C HIS A 153 -8.51 3.43 26.97
N ASP A 154 -8.84 4.57 26.38
CA ASP A 154 -10.22 5.00 26.17
C ASP A 154 -10.97 4.02 25.26
N PRO A 155 -12.27 3.71 25.55
CA PRO A 155 -13.03 2.76 24.75
C PRO A 155 -13.22 3.22 23.30
N ILE A 156 -12.76 2.40 22.35
CA ILE A 156 -12.96 2.63 20.92
C ILE A 156 -14.43 2.36 20.55
N ILE A 157 -15.06 3.36 19.95
CA ILE A 157 -16.43 3.30 19.43
C ILE A 157 -16.42 2.64 18.05
N SER A 158 -15.60 3.19 17.14
CA SER A 158 -15.51 2.70 15.77
C SER A 158 -14.12 2.89 15.18
N ILE A 159 -13.77 1.97 14.26
CA ILE A 159 -12.57 2.05 13.41
C ILE A 159 -13.09 1.98 11.97
N LYS A 160 -12.79 3.01 11.18
CA LYS A 160 -13.15 3.08 9.76
C LYS A 160 -11.89 3.14 8.93
N ARG A 161 -11.68 2.16 8.04
CA ARG A 161 -10.59 2.21 7.05
C ARG A 161 -10.93 3.22 5.98
N ILE A 162 -9.96 4.06 5.63
CA ILE A 162 -10.06 5.01 4.53
C ILE A 162 -9.55 4.30 3.27
N GLN A 163 -10.35 4.29 2.21
CA GLN A 163 -9.95 3.82 0.89
C GLN A 163 -10.00 5.00 -0.07
N ASN A 164 -8.85 5.57 -0.35
CA ASN A 164 -8.65 6.64 -1.33
C ASN A 164 -7.52 6.22 -2.27
N MET A 165 -7.88 5.86 -3.51
CA MET A 165 -6.93 5.36 -4.50
C MET A 165 -5.94 6.42 -4.97
N ASP A 166 -6.39 7.66 -5.16
CA ASP A 166 -5.53 8.75 -5.61
C ASP A 166 -4.45 9.08 -4.58
N LEU A 167 -4.83 9.17 -3.30
CA LEU A 167 -3.88 9.41 -2.22
C LEU A 167 -2.94 8.22 -1.99
N TRP A 168 -3.44 7.00 -2.15
CA TRP A 168 -2.61 5.80 -2.10
C TRP A 168 -1.57 5.80 -3.23
N GLU A 169 -1.98 6.21 -4.42
CA GLU A 169 -1.10 6.32 -5.56
C GLU A 169 0.01 7.35 -5.36
N LEU A 170 -0.35 8.55 -4.90
CA LEU A 170 0.61 9.59 -4.57
C LEU A 170 1.60 9.13 -3.49
N PHE A 171 1.11 8.43 -2.46
CA PHE A 171 1.93 7.87 -1.40
C PHE A 171 2.96 6.85 -1.91
N CYS A 172 2.55 5.85 -2.68
CA CYS A 172 3.50 4.85 -3.19
C CYS A 172 4.48 5.46 -4.20
N ARG A 173 4.02 6.37 -5.07
CA ARG A 173 4.89 7.09 -6.01
C ARG A 173 5.95 7.89 -5.26
N LYS A 174 5.57 8.58 -4.17
CA LYS A 174 6.50 9.29 -3.31
C LYS A 174 7.52 8.34 -2.67
N LYS A 175 7.09 7.18 -2.18
CA LYS A 175 7.99 6.15 -1.65
C LYS A 175 9.05 5.74 -2.67
N ILE A 176 8.62 5.37 -3.88
CA ILE A 176 9.50 4.96 -4.97
C ILE A 176 10.47 6.09 -5.34
N GLN A 177 9.97 7.33 -5.41
CA GLN A 177 10.80 8.50 -5.70
C GLN A 177 11.92 8.65 -4.66
N LEU A 178 11.60 8.63 -3.36
CA LEU A 178 12.58 8.79 -2.30
C LEU A 178 13.61 7.66 -2.30
N MET A 179 13.17 6.41 -2.52
CA MET A 179 14.06 5.25 -2.67
C MET A 179 15.06 5.44 -3.82
N ARG A 180 14.60 5.94 -4.99
CA ARG A 180 15.45 6.23 -6.16
C ARG A 180 16.46 7.33 -5.86
N ILE A 181 16.01 8.45 -5.27
CA ILE A 181 16.87 9.59 -4.93
C ILE A 181 17.98 9.18 -3.96
N LYS A 182 17.66 8.33 -2.97
CA LYS A 182 18.62 7.90 -1.94
C LYS A 182 19.44 6.67 -2.34
N GLY A 183 19.12 6.04 -3.46
CA GLY A 183 19.75 4.77 -3.86
C GLY A 183 19.47 3.62 -2.87
N GLN A 184 18.34 3.67 -2.17
CA GLN A 184 17.97 2.69 -1.14
C GLN A 184 16.90 1.72 -1.64
N SER A 185 16.94 0.47 -1.16
CA SER A 185 15.96 -0.55 -1.50
C SER A 185 14.66 -0.47 -0.69
N ASP A 186 14.66 0.32 0.38
CA ASP A 186 13.48 0.61 1.20
C ASP A 186 13.64 1.97 1.87
N ILE A 187 12.54 2.51 2.39
CA ILE A 187 12.52 3.73 3.19
C ILE A 187 11.58 3.53 4.38
N GLU A 188 12.01 4.01 5.54
CA GLU A 188 11.30 3.80 6.80
C GLU A 188 9.89 4.41 6.77
N GLU A 189 8.90 3.58 7.08
CA GLU A 189 7.49 3.95 7.25
C GLU A 189 7.05 3.66 8.67
N GLN A 190 6.18 4.52 9.23
CA GLN A 190 5.57 4.29 10.53
C GLN A 190 4.07 4.58 10.51
N MET A 191 3.33 3.83 11.33
CA MET A 191 1.95 4.15 11.66
C MET A 191 1.95 5.17 12.80
N LEU A 192 1.45 6.37 12.56
CA LEU A 192 1.47 7.48 13.51
C LEU A 192 0.09 8.11 13.68
N PHE A 193 -0.13 8.72 14.84
CA PHE A 193 -1.40 9.28 15.26
C PHE A 193 -1.48 10.78 14.99
N HIS A 194 -2.66 11.26 14.58
CA HIS A 194 -2.95 12.67 14.39
C HIS A 194 -4.29 13.03 15.01
N GLY A 195 -4.26 13.77 16.12
CA GLY A 195 -5.45 14.33 16.75
C GLY A 195 -5.94 15.55 15.97
N THR A 196 -7.25 15.62 15.70
CA THR A 196 -7.86 16.72 14.96
C THR A 196 -9.33 16.87 15.33
N ASP A 197 -9.92 18.01 14.98
CA ASP A 197 -11.37 18.18 14.96
C ASP A 197 -12.05 17.25 13.95
N ALA A 198 -13.23 16.72 14.34
CA ALA A 198 -14.07 15.92 13.45
C ALA A 198 -14.43 16.63 12.14
N LYS A 199 -14.55 17.97 12.14
CA LYS A 199 -14.83 18.77 10.94
C LYS A 199 -13.73 18.69 9.88
N ASN A 200 -12.49 18.36 10.28
CA ASN A 200 -11.36 18.28 9.37
C ASN A 200 -11.25 16.90 8.68
N VAL A 201 -11.90 15.87 9.23
CA VAL A 201 -11.76 14.47 8.77
C VAL A 201 -12.14 14.32 7.31
N GLN A 202 -13.27 14.89 6.88
CA GLN A 202 -13.70 14.83 5.49
C GLN A 202 -12.65 15.46 4.55
N SER A 203 -12.12 16.62 4.92
CA SER A 203 -11.11 17.32 4.13
C SER A 203 -9.84 16.48 4.01
N ILE A 204 -9.37 15.91 5.13
CA ILE A 204 -8.16 15.07 5.14
C ILE A 204 -8.36 13.78 4.32
N CYS A 205 -9.52 13.13 4.43
CA CYS A 205 -9.81 11.92 3.65
C CYS A 205 -9.92 12.20 2.14
N THR A 206 -10.32 13.41 1.76
CA THR A 206 -10.49 13.81 0.35
C THR A 206 -9.18 14.33 -0.26
N PHE A 207 -8.50 15.23 0.45
CA PHE A 207 -7.41 16.05 -0.09
C PHE A 207 -6.07 15.81 0.60
N ASN A 208 -5.99 14.82 1.50
CA ASN A 208 -4.85 14.56 2.38
C ASN A 208 -4.62 15.66 3.44
N PHE A 209 -3.63 15.45 4.31
CA PHE A 209 -3.12 16.49 5.17
C PHE A 209 -2.49 17.60 4.33
N ASN A 210 -2.61 18.85 4.76
CA ASN A 210 -1.98 19.96 4.08
C ASN A 210 -0.82 20.50 4.91
N CYS A 211 0.41 20.09 4.55
CA CYS A 211 1.62 20.51 5.26
C CYS A 211 1.89 22.02 5.14
N ARG A 212 1.27 22.71 4.17
CA ARG A 212 1.36 24.17 3.98
C ARG A 212 0.34 24.96 4.81
N LEU A 213 -0.71 24.31 5.31
CA LEU A 213 -1.73 24.91 6.20
C LEU A 213 -1.31 24.87 7.67
N SER A 214 -0.02 24.70 7.97
CA SER A 214 0.57 25.09 9.25
C SER A 214 0.41 26.62 9.40
N ASP A 215 -0.82 27.03 9.74
CA ASP A 215 -1.31 28.39 9.71
C ASP A 215 -0.36 29.34 10.45
N LYS A 216 -0.17 30.54 9.87
CA LYS A 216 0.47 31.70 10.53
C LYS A 216 -0.17 32.08 11.89
N LYS A 217 -1.32 31.49 12.23
CA LYS A 217 -2.06 31.67 13.50
C LYS A 217 -1.75 30.59 14.55
N ARG A 218 -1.05 29.50 14.21
CA ARG A 218 -0.65 28.46 15.16
C ARG A 218 0.65 28.89 15.85
N ARG A 219 0.52 29.50 17.03
CA ARG A 219 1.63 29.61 17.99
C ARG A 219 2.13 28.19 18.27
N GLY A 220 3.42 27.88 18.05
CA GLY A 220 4.03 26.63 18.54
C GLY A 220 4.49 25.61 17.50
N HIS A 221 4.93 26.02 16.31
CA HIS A 221 5.72 25.13 15.44
C HIS A 221 7.13 24.96 16.00
N VAL A 222 7.31 24.11 17.01
CA VAL A 222 8.61 23.96 17.70
C VAL A 222 9.65 23.22 16.83
N TYR A 223 9.20 22.31 15.96
CA TYR A 223 10.06 21.40 15.20
C TYR A 223 9.90 21.54 13.67
N GLY A 224 9.31 22.66 13.22
CA GLY A 224 9.14 23.02 11.81
C GLY A 224 7.70 23.27 11.38
N LYS A 225 7.55 23.90 10.22
CA LYS A 225 6.31 24.31 9.55
C LYS A 225 5.78 23.18 8.66
N GLY A 226 5.39 22.07 9.31
CA GLY A 226 4.82 20.90 8.65
C GLY A 226 3.63 20.32 9.41
N THR A 227 3.17 19.15 8.98
CA THR A 227 2.13 18.39 9.68
C THR A 227 2.74 17.55 10.79
N TYR A 228 2.17 17.64 12.00
CA TYR A 228 2.67 16.96 13.19
C TYR A 228 1.94 15.63 13.39
N PHE A 229 2.71 14.58 13.70
CA PHE A 229 2.22 13.27 14.06
C PHE A 229 2.82 12.83 15.39
N ALA A 230 2.06 12.08 16.17
CA ALA A 230 2.51 11.53 17.44
C ALA A 230 2.74 10.02 17.32
N LYS A 231 3.78 9.52 17.99
CA LYS A 231 4.02 8.08 18.13
C LYS A 231 2.96 7.40 18.99
N HIS A 232 2.46 8.09 20.01
CA HIS A 232 1.44 7.58 20.92
C HIS A 232 0.12 8.33 20.75
N ALA A 233 -0.98 7.58 20.65
CA ALA A 233 -2.35 8.10 20.60
C ALA A 233 -2.69 8.93 21.84
N SER A 234 -2.22 8.54 23.03
CA SER A 234 -2.39 9.33 24.27
C SER A 234 -1.83 10.75 24.17
N PHE A 235 -0.76 10.95 23.38
CA PHE A 235 -0.22 12.28 23.11
C PHE A 235 -1.08 13.03 22.07
N ALA A 236 -1.46 12.36 20.98
CA ALA A 236 -2.34 12.93 19.96
C ALA A 236 -3.73 13.34 20.50
N ASN A 237 -4.24 12.65 21.52
CA ASN A 237 -5.52 12.94 22.19
C ASN A 237 -5.66 14.40 22.67
N LYS A 238 -4.53 15.05 23.00
CA LYS A 238 -4.49 16.47 23.41
C LYS A 238 -4.92 17.43 22.30
N TYR A 239 -4.88 16.99 21.05
CA TYR A 239 -5.22 17.76 19.85
C TYR A 239 -6.57 17.34 19.24
N SER A 240 -7.25 16.36 19.85
CA SER A 240 -8.60 15.94 19.48
C SER A 240 -9.63 16.63 20.38
N ASN A 241 -10.50 17.45 19.79
CA ASN A 241 -11.58 18.09 20.54
C ASN A 241 -12.76 17.13 20.75
N THR A 242 -13.31 17.17 21.96
CA THR A 242 -14.49 16.37 22.33
C THR A 242 -15.76 17.01 21.80
N ARG A 243 -16.61 16.21 21.16
CA ARG A 243 -17.98 16.58 20.79
C ARG A 243 -18.93 15.53 21.37
N GLN A 244 -19.78 15.93 22.29
CA GLN A 244 -20.75 15.03 22.95
C GLN A 244 -20.09 13.78 23.56
N GLY A 245 -18.99 13.96 24.28
CA GLY A 245 -18.24 12.85 24.92
C GLY A 245 -17.42 11.98 23.96
N THR A 246 -17.42 12.27 22.66
CA THR A 246 -16.67 11.52 21.64
C THR A 246 -15.53 12.36 21.07
N LYS A 247 -14.39 11.72 20.82
CA LYS A 247 -13.24 12.30 20.11
C LYS A 247 -12.94 11.52 18.84
N VAL A 248 -12.27 12.20 17.91
CA VAL A 248 -11.78 11.61 16.66
C VAL A 248 -10.27 11.78 16.54
N MET A 249 -9.61 10.76 16.02
CA MET A 249 -8.19 10.78 15.68
C MET A 249 -7.97 10.03 14.37
N LEU A 250 -6.96 10.41 13.61
CA LEU A 250 -6.51 9.69 12.43
C LEU A 250 -5.28 8.85 12.79
N LEU A 251 -5.24 7.62 12.27
CA LEU A 251 -4.05 6.79 12.23
C LEU A 251 -3.58 6.75 10.78
N ALA A 252 -2.38 7.26 10.54
CA ALA A 252 -1.82 7.44 9.20
C ALA A 252 -0.55 6.62 9.02
N ARG A 253 -0.34 6.16 7.80
CA ARG A 253 0.94 5.62 7.34
C ARG A 253 1.80 6.77 6.86
N VAL A 254 3.01 6.86 7.40
CA VAL A 254 3.89 8.02 7.19
C VAL A 254 5.28 7.54 6.79
N ILE A 255 5.80 8.02 5.65
CA ILE A 255 7.20 7.82 5.27
C ILE A 255 8.04 8.79 6.11
N VAL A 256 8.61 8.30 7.20
CA VAL A 256 9.45 9.11 8.10
C VAL A 256 10.90 9.16 7.61
N GLY A 257 11.36 8.12 6.90
CA GLY A 257 12.71 8.04 6.35
C GLY A 257 13.80 8.35 7.38
N LYS A 258 14.87 9.03 6.94
CA LYS A 258 15.90 9.52 7.85
C LYS A 258 15.45 10.83 8.47
N TYR A 259 15.46 10.93 9.80
CA TYR A 259 15.01 12.12 10.51
C TYR A 259 16.11 12.79 11.32
N LYS A 260 15.90 14.05 11.66
CA LYS A 260 16.74 14.85 12.57
C LYS A 260 15.89 15.68 13.51
N THR A 261 16.51 16.26 14.54
CA THR A 261 15.80 17.21 15.41
C THR A 261 15.33 18.42 14.58
N GLY A 262 14.06 18.79 14.74
CA GLY A 262 13.48 19.93 14.04
C GLY A 262 13.81 21.27 14.69
N HIS A 263 13.57 22.33 13.93
CA HIS A 263 13.68 23.72 14.38
C HIS A 263 12.45 24.49 13.89
N GLU A 264 12.04 25.53 14.63
CA GLU A 264 10.77 26.24 14.36
C GLU A 264 10.70 26.89 12.97
N ASP A 265 11.85 27.35 12.48
CA ASP A 265 11.93 28.05 11.20
C ASP A 265 11.87 27.14 9.98
N TYR A 266 12.13 25.84 10.15
CA TYR A 266 12.24 24.88 9.05
C TYR A 266 10.94 24.78 8.26
N CYS A 267 11.03 25.02 6.94
CA CYS A 267 10.02 24.74 5.92
C CYS A 267 10.28 23.40 5.23
N THR A 268 11.50 22.88 5.32
CA THR A 268 11.89 21.51 4.95
C THR A 268 12.84 20.93 6.00
N PRO A 269 13.03 19.60 6.07
CA PRO A 269 13.98 19.00 7.01
C PRO A 269 15.43 19.45 6.84
N ASN A 270 15.80 19.97 5.67
CA ASN A 270 17.19 20.25 5.30
C ASN A 270 17.45 21.76 5.11
N ASP A 271 16.62 22.65 5.66
CA ASP A 271 16.78 24.12 5.49
C ASP A 271 18.14 24.65 5.99
N ASP A 272 18.80 23.93 6.88
CA ASP A 272 20.13 24.23 7.42
C ASP A 272 21.27 23.44 6.73
N GLN A 273 20.97 22.72 5.64
CA GLN A 273 21.90 21.84 4.95
C GLN A 273 21.89 22.07 3.43
N ASN A 274 23.05 21.91 2.79
CA ASN A 274 23.16 22.01 1.33
C ASN A 274 22.68 20.73 0.61
N GLU A 275 22.51 19.63 1.35
CA GLU A 275 22.14 18.32 0.81
C GLU A 275 20.79 17.86 1.35
N ASN A 276 19.98 17.21 0.51
CA ASN A 276 18.67 16.68 0.88
C ASN A 276 18.79 15.29 1.54
N ILE A 277 19.31 15.28 2.76
CA ILE A 277 19.63 14.04 3.50
C ILE A 277 18.41 13.50 4.26
N HIS A 278 17.65 14.38 4.90
CA HIS A 278 16.56 14.03 5.81
C HIS A 278 15.19 14.14 5.14
N ASP A 279 14.26 13.31 5.61
CA ASP A 279 12.90 13.16 5.09
C ASP A 279 11.85 13.73 6.05
N SER A 280 12.20 13.87 7.33
CA SER A 280 11.32 14.41 8.36
C SER A 280 12.11 15.00 9.54
N CYS A 281 11.40 15.73 10.40
CA CYS A 281 11.93 16.24 11.66
C CYS A 281 11.27 15.55 12.86
N VAL A 282 11.97 15.50 14.00
CA VAL A 282 11.48 14.93 15.27
C VAL A 282 11.76 15.83 16.47
N ASP A 283 11.10 15.55 17.59
CA ASP A 283 11.39 16.20 18.88
C ASP A 283 12.70 15.70 19.51
N ASN A 284 13.01 14.42 19.35
CA ASN A 284 14.21 13.79 19.88
C ASN A 284 14.66 12.64 18.96
N THR A 285 15.93 12.60 18.58
CA THR A 285 16.46 11.58 17.65
C THR A 285 16.68 10.20 18.26
N LEU A 286 16.83 10.11 19.59
CA LEU A 286 17.00 8.83 20.29
C LEU A 286 15.65 8.16 20.57
N TYR A 287 14.66 8.97 21.00
CA TYR A 287 13.32 8.50 21.35
C TYR A 287 12.25 9.43 20.79
N PRO A 288 12.00 9.41 19.46
CA PRO A 288 11.05 10.32 18.85
C PRO A 288 9.63 10.01 19.32
N ARG A 289 8.95 11.04 19.79
CA ARG A 289 7.51 10.99 20.15
C ARG A 289 6.67 11.81 19.19
N VAL A 290 7.28 12.81 18.54
CA VAL A 290 6.66 13.68 17.56
C VAL A 290 7.46 13.61 16.26
N PHE A 291 6.76 13.48 15.15
CA PHE A 291 7.30 13.58 13.80
C PHE A 291 6.64 14.76 13.07
N VAL A 292 7.44 15.52 12.32
CA VAL A 292 6.98 16.62 11.48
C VAL A 292 7.28 16.29 10.03
N ILE A 293 6.23 16.29 9.20
CA ILE A 293 6.27 15.94 7.79
C ILE A 293 5.97 17.18 6.96
N PHE A 294 6.77 17.40 5.92
CA PHE A 294 6.74 18.64 5.12
C PHE A 294 6.13 18.43 3.73
N ASP A 295 6.00 17.18 3.28
CA ASP A 295 5.33 16.82 2.02
C ASP A 295 4.13 15.91 2.31
N SER A 296 2.95 16.36 1.88
CA SER A 296 1.70 15.62 2.04
C SER A 296 1.71 14.24 1.39
N ASN A 297 2.48 14.04 0.30
CA ASN A 297 2.57 12.75 -0.37
C ASN A 297 3.42 11.73 0.42
N GLN A 298 4.09 12.12 1.50
CA GLN A 298 4.69 11.18 2.46
C GLN A 298 3.66 10.57 3.42
N ILE A 299 2.38 10.97 3.31
CA ILE A 299 1.34 10.61 4.27
C ILE A 299 0.18 9.95 3.55
N TYR A 300 -0.30 8.85 4.10
CA TYR A 300 -1.56 8.23 3.74
C TYR A 300 -2.45 8.10 4.98
N PRO A 301 -3.60 8.80 5.07
CA PRO A 301 -4.54 8.61 6.16
C PRO A 301 -5.21 7.23 5.99
N GLU A 302 -4.96 6.29 6.92
CA GLU A 302 -5.36 4.89 6.75
C GLU A 302 -6.62 4.54 7.56
N TYR A 303 -6.76 5.08 8.77
CA TYR A 303 -7.94 4.84 9.61
C TYR A 303 -8.44 6.11 10.30
N VAL A 304 -9.77 6.23 10.41
CA VAL A 304 -10.46 7.13 11.35
C VAL A 304 -10.82 6.34 12.60
N LEU A 305 -10.40 6.84 13.75
CA LEU A 305 -10.69 6.29 15.07
C LEU A 305 -11.68 7.20 15.79
N GLU A 306 -12.81 6.66 16.22
CA GLU A 306 -13.77 7.31 17.11
C GLU A 306 -13.73 6.61 18.47
N TYR A 307 -13.59 7.37 19.55
CA TYR A 307 -13.45 6.84 20.91
C TYR A 307 -14.10 7.79 21.94
N HIS A 308 -14.50 7.25 23.09
CA HIS A 308 -15.01 8.07 24.18
C HIS A 308 -13.87 8.88 24.82
N SER A 309 -14.15 10.12 25.19
CA SER A 309 -13.28 10.83 26.14
C SER A 309 -13.95 10.74 27.49
N ASN A 310 -13.31 10.01 28.41
CA ASN A 310 -13.62 10.17 29.83
C ASN A 310 -13.15 11.54 30.34
#